data_AF-E2A4A6-F1
#
_entry.id   AF-E2A4A6-F1
#
_cell.length_a   1.000
_cell.length_b   1.000
_cell.length_c   1.000
_cell.angle_alpha   90.00
_cell.angle_beta   90.00
_cell.angle_gamma   90.00
#
_symmetry.space_group_name_H-M   'P 1'
#
loop_
_entity.id
_entity.type
_entity.pdbx_description
1 polymer ?
#
loop_
_entity_poly.entity_id
_entity_poly.type
_entity_poly.pdbx_seq_one_letter_code
_entity_poly.pdbx_strand_id
1 'polypeptide(L)'
;MKILKRTADFNVNNSVSNSLSCNTSKFSIPKKTRLFVDQTIRERAEAKKIHNTFQQGFLRLRLTTAKQAFENLNENQTTGPNPITLEANVLGLGPNYMIRILVTNISEGLSYTELYILCRPEDTDVNPRVIDLPLLPSAVPISLTVSANLKSQISGKIKILLCKKSNPKPLGVTTVILPAAEEDFEI
;
A
#
# COMPACT_ATOMS: atom_id res chain seq x y z
N MET A 1 39.36 -60.41 19.34
CA MET A 1 38.42 -61.04 20.29
C MET A 1 38.44 -60.22 21.58
N LYS A 2 37.32 -59.62 22.01
CA LYS A 2 37.27 -58.86 23.28
C LYS A 2 36.70 -59.78 24.37
N ILE A 3 37.48 -60.01 25.42
CA ILE A 3 37.09 -60.88 26.54
C ILE A 3 36.86 -59.99 27.77
N LEU A 4 35.67 -60.10 28.35
CA LEU A 4 35.22 -59.30 29.46
C LEU A 4 35.66 -59.92 30.80
N LYS A 5 36.02 -59.10 31.79
CA LYS A 5 36.37 -59.59 33.13
C LYS A 5 35.15 -60.16 33.87
N ARG A 6 35.37 -61.26 34.60
CA ARG A 6 34.33 -62.01 35.34
C ARG A 6 33.63 -61.20 36.46
N THR A 7 34.24 -60.10 36.90
CA THR A 7 33.71 -59.20 37.93
C THR A 7 33.23 -57.87 37.36
N ALA A 8 32.96 -57.80 36.05
CA ALA A 8 32.36 -56.61 35.45
C ALA A 8 30.93 -56.46 35.98
N ASP A 9 30.67 -55.35 36.66
CA ASP A 9 29.38 -55.03 37.22
C ASP A 9 28.65 -54.09 36.25
N PHE A 10 27.46 -54.51 35.78
CA PHE A 10 26.69 -53.82 34.74
C PHE A 10 25.52 -53.03 35.31
N ASN A 11 25.66 -52.56 36.55
CA ASN A 11 24.58 -51.86 37.21
C ASN A 11 24.21 -50.61 36.41
N VAL A 12 23.02 -50.63 35.82
CA VAL A 12 22.48 -49.53 35.02
C VAL A 12 22.13 -48.44 36.00
N ASN A 13 23.07 -47.55 36.26
CA ASN A 13 22.74 -46.25 36.82
C ASN A 13 21.92 -45.54 35.75
N ASN A 14 20.60 -45.77 35.79
CA ASN A 14 19.64 -44.95 35.11
C ASN A 14 19.75 -43.58 35.77
N SER A 15 20.72 -42.78 35.35
CA SER A 15 20.63 -41.35 35.55
C SER A 15 19.36 -40.99 34.83
N VAL A 16 18.28 -40.85 35.60
CA VAL A 16 17.15 -40.04 35.18
C VAL A 16 17.81 -38.76 34.74
N SER A 17 17.92 -38.58 33.43
CA SER A 17 18.25 -37.31 32.85
C SER A 17 17.08 -36.45 33.26
N ASN A 18 17.20 -35.81 34.43
CA ASN A 18 16.49 -34.59 34.71
C ASN A 18 16.98 -33.63 33.63
N SER A 19 16.36 -33.71 32.46
CA SER A 19 16.47 -32.74 31.38
C SER A 19 15.71 -31.49 31.83
N LEU A 20 16.22 -30.89 32.89
CA LEU A 20 16.22 -29.45 33.01
C LEU A 20 17.69 -29.08 32.84
N SER A 21 18.23 -29.32 31.63
CA SER A 21 19.28 -28.43 31.14
C SER A 21 18.65 -27.06 31.22
N CYS A 22 18.98 -26.35 32.31
CA CYS A 22 18.60 -24.98 32.55
C CYS A 22 19.29 -24.16 31.46
N ASN A 23 18.73 -24.24 30.25
CA ASN A 23 18.98 -23.33 29.16
C ASN A 23 18.35 -22.04 29.66
N THR A 24 19.08 -21.36 30.54
CA THR A 24 18.94 -19.94 30.78
C THR A 24 19.18 -19.28 29.43
N SER A 25 18.15 -19.25 28.59
CA SER A 25 18.09 -18.39 27.43
C SER A 25 18.19 -16.98 27.99
N LYS A 26 19.44 -16.50 28.12
CA LYS A 26 19.74 -15.17 28.63
C LYS A 26 18.90 -14.21 27.79
N PHE A 27 17.93 -13.54 28.42
CA PHE A 27 17.09 -12.58 27.72
C PHE A 27 17.99 -11.59 26.98
N SER A 28 17.87 -11.54 25.66
CA SER A 28 18.64 -10.62 24.81
C SER A 28 18.03 -9.23 24.92
N ILE A 29 18.19 -8.59 26.08
CA ILE A 29 17.72 -7.22 26.31
C ILE A 29 18.79 -6.27 25.78
N PRO A 30 18.46 -5.41 24.80
CA PRO A 30 19.39 -4.41 24.30
C PRO A 30 19.87 -3.49 25.44
N LYS A 31 21.19 -3.26 25.51
CA LYS A 31 21.76 -2.36 26.51
C LYS A 31 21.45 -0.90 26.16
N LYS A 32 21.11 -0.10 27.17
CA LYS A 32 20.96 1.35 27.01
C LYS A 32 22.33 1.98 26.74
N THR A 33 22.41 2.76 25.67
CA THR A 33 23.63 3.49 25.29
C THR A 33 23.73 4.79 26.07
N ARG A 34 24.91 5.43 26.03
CA ARG A 34 25.11 6.77 26.58
C ARG A 34 24.12 7.80 25.99
N LEU A 35 23.83 7.70 24.69
CA LEU A 35 22.85 8.57 24.01
C LEU A 35 21.47 8.52 24.68
N PHE A 36 21.00 7.32 25.05
CA PHE A 36 19.73 7.16 25.75
C PHE A 36 19.75 7.86 27.12
N VAL A 37 20.86 7.74 27.85
CA VAL A 37 21.01 8.38 29.17
C VAL A 37 21.00 9.90 29.04
N ASP A 38 21.79 10.44 28.11
CA ASP A 38 21.88 11.87 27.85
C ASP A 38 20.52 12.45 27.41
N GLN A 39 19.78 11.73 26.55
CA GLN A 39 18.42 12.08 26.15
C GLN A 39 17.47 12.14 27.36
N THR A 40 17.53 11.15 28.26
CA THR A 40 16.66 11.10 29.44
C THR A 40 16.92 12.30 30.38
N ILE A 41 18.19 12.72 30.52
CA ILE A 41 18.56 13.91 31.31
C ILE A 41 17.96 15.17 30.69
N ARG A 42 18.07 15.33 29.36
CA ARG A 42 17.47 16.46 28.63
C ARG A 42 15.95 16.48 28.75
N GLU A 43 15.29 15.33 28.55
CA GLU A 43 13.83 15.22 28.65
C GLU A 43 13.32 15.57 30.03
N ARG A 44 14.02 15.17 31.10
CA ARG A 44 13.69 15.56 32.47
C ARG A 44 13.85 17.06 32.70
N ALA A 45 14.93 17.67 32.19
CA ALA A 45 15.22 19.08 32.39
C ALA A 45 14.26 20.02 31.61
N GLU A 46 13.91 19.66 30.37
CA GLU A 46 13.10 20.48 29.47
C GLU A 46 11.67 19.93 29.22
N ALA A 47 11.14 19.07 30.09
CA ALA A 47 9.87 18.35 29.88
C ALA A 47 8.71 19.25 29.42
N LYS A 48 8.50 20.38 30.10
CA LYS A 48 7.41 21.33 29.77
C LYS A 48 7.56 21.94 28.38
N LYS A 49 8.79 22.31 28.00
CA LYS A 49 9.09 22.90 26.68
C LYS A 49 8.86 21.87 25.58
N ILE A 50 9.34 20.65 25.76
CA ILE A 50 9.14 19.55 24.80
C ILE A 50 7.65 19.27 24.63
N HIS A 51 6.90 19.18 25.73
CA HIS A 51 5.45 18.98 25.69
C HIS A 51 4.72 20.10 24.93
N ASN A 52 5.01 21.37 25.23
CA ASN A 52 4.37 22.50 24.57
C ASN A 52 4.67 22.54 23.07
N THR A 53 5.93 22.31 22.68
CA THR A 53 6.33 22.23 21.28
C THR A 53 5.61 21.09 20.56
N PHE A 54 5.49 19.92 21.20
CA PHE A 54 4.75 18.78 20.67
C PHE A 54 3.27 19.13 20.45
N GLN A 55 2.59 19.74 21.44
CA GLN A 55 1.18 20.09 21.31
C GLN A 55 0.94 21.11 20.18
N GLN A 56 1.80 22.12 20.07
CA GLN A 56 1.71 23.10 18.99
C GLN A 56 1.93 22.47 17.61
N GLY A 57 2.94 21.60 17.49
CA GLY A 57 3.21 20.84 16.26
C GLY A 57 2.05 19.92 15.89
N PHE A 58 1.49 19.21 16.87
CA PHE A 58 0.37 18.31 16.67
C PHE A 58 -0.91 19.02 16.26
N LEU A 59 -1.18 20.20 16.83
CA LEU A 59 -2.32 21.03 16.41
C LEU A 59 -2.17 21.50 14.96
N ARG A 60 -0.96 21.94 14.57
CA ARG A 60 -0.67 22.31 13.17
C ARG A 60 -0.85 21.13 12.23
N LEU A 61 -0.37 19.94 12.61
CA LEU A 61 -0.56 18.72 11.83
C LEU A 61 -2.06 18.42 11.64
N ARG A 62 -2.84 18.41 12.72
CA ARG A 62 -4.30 18.19 12.65
C ARG A 62 -4.99 19.18 11.71
N LEU A 63 -4.64 20.46 11.80
CA LEU A 63 -5.19 21.49 10.93
C LEU A 63 -4.82 21.21 9.47
N THR A 64 -3.53 20.97 9.18
CA THR A 64 -3.07 20.74 7.81
C THR A 64 -3.72 19.49 7.21
N THR A 65 -3.80 18.39 7.97
CA THR A 65 -4.47 17.17 7.54
C THR A 65 -5.96 17.39 7.31
N ALA A 66 -6.66 18.12 8.20
CA ALA A 66 -8.07 18.42 8.02
C ALA A 66 -8.32 19.30 6.79
N LYS A 67 -7.48 20.31 6.55
CA LYS A 67 -7.55 21.14 5.33
C LYS A 67 -7.33 20.29 4.07
N GLN A 68 -6.27 19.49 4.02
CA GLN A 68 -6.00 18.62 2.88
C GLN A 68 -7.12 17.60 2.65
N ALA A 69 -7.67 17.02 3.71
CA ALA A 69 -8.81 16.11 3.61
C ALA A 69 -10.05 16.83 3.04
N PHE A 70 -10.32 18.05 3.47
CA PHE A 70 -11.43 18.86 2.95
C PHE A 70 -11.24 19.23 1.47
N GLU A 71 -10.06 19.70 1.09
CA GLU A 71 -9.73 19.98 -0.33
C GLU A 71 -9.88 18.71 -1.17
N ASN A 72 -9.36 17.57 -0.71
CA ASN A 72 -9.52 16.29 -1.41
C ASN A 72 -10.98 15.86 -1.54
N LEU A 73 -11.81 16.09 -0.52
CA LEU A 73 -13.26 15.80 -0.59
C LEU A 73 -14.00 16.77 -1.51
N ASN A 74 -13.57 18.04 -1.60
CA ASN A 74 -14.16 19.01 -2.53
C ASN A 74 -13.72 18.80 -3.98
N GLU A 75 -12.48 18.38 -4.20
CA GLU A 75 -11.99 18.02 -5.53
C GLU A 75 -12.60 16.70 -6.01
N ASN A 76 -12.70 15.71 -5.12
CA ASN A 76 -13.23 14.39 -5.47
C ASN A 76 -14.75 14.27 -5.30
N GLN A 77 -15.44 15.21 -4.66
CA GLN A 77 -16.91 15.32 -4.42
C GLN A 77 -17.71 14.03 -4.13
N THR A 78 -17.05 12.91 -3.82
CA THR A 78 -17.71 11.67 -3.41
C THR A 78 -18.10 11.84 -1.96
N THR A 79 -19.36 12.21 -1.76
CA THR A 79 -19.97 12.26 -0.43
C THR A 79 -20.16 10.83 0.07
N GLY A 80 -19.16 10.33 0.78
CA GLY A 80 -19.20 9.05 1.50
C GLY A 80 -18.28 7.97 0.97
N PRO A 81 -18.18 6.84 1.69
CA PRO A 81 -17.40 5.68 1.27
C PRO A 81 -17.99 5.11 -0.03
N ASN A 82 -17.29 5.28 -1.15
CA ASN A 82 -17.69 4.62 -2.38
C ASN A 82 -17.30 3.13 -2.29
N PRO A 83 -18.25 2.18 -2.38
CA PRO A 83 -17.97 0.75 -2.28
C PRO A 83 -17.30 0.18 -3.55
N ILE A 84 -16.68 1.01 -4.40
CA ILE A 84 -16.02 0.56 -5.61
C ILE A 84 -14.57 1.01 -5.57
N THR A 85 -13.64 0.05 -5.60
CA THR A 85 -12.21 0.31 -5.72
C THR A 85 -11.80 0.31 -7.18
N LEU A 86 -10.88 1.21 -7.52
CA LEU A 86 -10.35 1.41 -8.86
C LEU A 86 -8.83 1.39 -8.80
N GLU A 87 -8.24 0.36 -9.37
CA GLU A 87 -6.78 0.19 -9.48
C GLU A 87 -6.38 0.25 -10.94
N ALA A 88 -5.23 0.83 -11.24
CA ALA A 88 -4.75 0.96 -12.61
C ALA A 88 -3.24 0.71 -12.67
N ASN A 89 -2.84 -0.23 -13.53
CA ASN A 89 -1.47 -0.64 -13.73
C ASN A 89 -1.04 -0.35 -15.17
N VAL A 90 0.12 0.28 -15.33
CA VAL A 90 0.72 0.56 -16.64
C VAL A 90 1.59 -0.62 -17.05
N LEU A 91 1.39 -1.11 -18.27
CA LEU A 91 2.18 -2.16 -18.90
C LEU A 91 2.81 -1.63 -20.18
N GLY A 92 4.06 -2.03 -20.43
CA GLY A 92 4.85 -1.59 -21.58
C GLY A 92 5.95 -0.60 -21.22
N LEU A 93 6.87 -0.39 -22.15
CA LEU A 93 8.04 0.49 -22.02
C LEU A 93 7.94 1.76 -22.89
N GLY A 94 6.82 1.93 -23.60
CA GLY A 94 6.56 3.06 -24.48
C GLY A 94 6.98 2.82 -25.94
N PRO A 95 6.59 3.71 -26.87
CA PRO A 95 5.61 4.79 -26.68
C PRO A 95 4.16 4.29 -26.56
N ASN A 96 3.93 3.00 -26.83
CA ASN A 96 2.63 2.34 -26.67
C ASN A 96 2.56 1.60 -25.33
N TYR A 97 1.61 2.02 -24.50
CA TYR A 97 1.32 1.42 -23.20
C TYR A 97 -0.05 0.73 -23.21
N MET A 98 -0.17 -0.33 -22.43
CA MET A 98 -1.45 -0.93 -22.08
C MET A 98 -1.74 -0.64 -20.61
N ILE A 99 -2.83 0.04 -20.34
CA ILE A 99 -3.29 0.33 -18.99
C ILE A 99 -4.32 -0.74 -18.61
N ARG A 100 -3.96 -1.58 -17.63
CA ARG A 100 -4.88 -2.55 -17.03
C ARG A 100 -5.61 -1.87 -15.88
N ILE A 101 -6.93 -1.78 -15.97
CA ILE A 101 -7.80 -1.18 -14.97
C ILE A 101 -8.56 -2.30 -14.28
N LEU A 102 -8.50 -2.35 -12.95
CA LEU A 102 -9.19 -3.33 -12.13
C LEU A 102 -10.25 -2.61 -11.27
N VAL A 103 -11.50 -3.03 -11.44
CA VAL A 103 -12.65 -2.43 -10.76
C VAL A 103 -13.28 -3.49 -9.87
N THR A 104 -13.39 -3.21 -8.57
CA THR A 104 -13.93 -4.18 -7.61
C THR A 104 -15.00 -3.53 -6.76
N ASN A 105 -16.17 -4.18 -6.67
CA ASN A 105 -17.21 -3.80 -5.72
C ASN A 105 -16.91 -4.44 -4.35
N ILE A 106 -16.67 -3.63 -3.33
CA ILE A 106 -16.40 -4.07 -1.95
C ILE A 106 -17.65 -4.06 -1.06
N SER A 107 -18.83 -3.72 -1.58
CA SER A 107 -20.09 -3.87 -0.84
C SER A 107 -20.59 -5.31 -0.83
N GLU A 108 -21.39 -5.67 0.17
CA GLU A 108 -22.03 -6.98 0.30
C GLU A 108 -23.18 -7.22 -0.72
N GLY A 109 -23.57 -6.19 -1.49
CA GLY A 109 -24.68 -6.24 -2.45
C GLY A 109 -24.26 -6.00 -3.90
N LEU A 110 -25.25 -5.98 -4.79
CA LEU A 110 -25.07 -5.56 -6.18
C LEU A 110 -24.73 -4.06 -6.25
N SER A 111 -23.76 -3.70 -7.09
CA SER A 111 -23.33 -2.32 -7.29
C SER A 111 -24.39 -1.46 -7.99
N TYR A 112 -24.05 -0.17 -8.16
CA TYR A 112 -24.75 0.71 -9.09
C TYR A 112 -24.85 0.11 -10.49
N THR A 113 -25.99 0.38 -11.15
CA THR A 113 -26.21 0.10 -12.57
C THR A 113 -25.68 1.25 -13.44
N GLU A 114 -25.42 0.96 -14.71
CA GLU A 114 -25.03 1.96 -15.73
C GLU A 114 -23.74 2.71 -15.39
N LEU A 115 -22.74 1.96 -14.93
CA LEU A 115 -21.40 2.47 -14.68
C LEU A 115 -20.60 2.50 -15.97
N TYR A 116 -19.70 3.48 -16.07
CA TYR A 116 -18.73 3.55 -17.15
C TYR A 116 -17.44 4.18 -16.66
N ILE A 117 -16.35 3.88 -17.35
CA ILE A 117 -15.03 4.46 -17.15
C ILE A 117 -14.79 5.49 -18.24
N LEU A 118 -14.30 6.66 -17.84
CA LEU A 118 -13.83 7.72 -18.73
C LEU A 118 -12.35 7.99 -18.48
N CYS A 119 -11.53 7.76 -19.51
CA CYS A 119 -10.12 8.09 -19.51
C CYS A 119 -9.94 9.49 -20.12
N ARG A 120 -9.51 10.45 -19.30
CA ARG A 120 -9.17 11.80 -19.70
C ARG A 120 -7.65 11.94 -19.83
N PRO A 121 -7.11 11.92 -21.05
CA PRO A 121 -5.68 12.19 -21.27
C PRO A 121 -5.35 13.67 -21.19
N GLU A 122 -4.10 13.98 -20.86
CA GLU A 122 -3.50 15.31 -20.96
C GLU A 122 -2.66 15.42 -22.26
N ASP A 123 -1.55 14.67 -22.34
CA ASP A 123 -0.61 14.69 -23.50
C ASP A 123 -0.48 13.33 -24.23
N THR A 124 -1.48 12.47 -24.08
CA THR A 124 -1.46 11.08 -24.57
C THR A 124 -2.68 10.79 -25.44
N ASP A 125 -2.56 9.96 -26.47
CA ASP A 125 -3.75 9.41 -27.11
C ASP A 125 -4.19 8.12 -26.40
N VAL A 126 -5.48 7.97 -26.16
CA VAL A 126 -6.02 6.88 -25.34
C VAL A 126 -7.22 6.28 -26.04
N ASN A 127 -7.20 4.96 -26.27
CA ASN A 127 -8.25 4.23 -26.97
C ASN A 127 -8.52 2.86 -26.31
N PRO A 128 -9.78 2.54 -25.96
CA PRO A 128 -10.97 3.40 -25.99
C PRO A 128 -10.94 4.45 -24.84
N ARG A 129 -11.52 5.64 -25.09
CA ARG A 129 -11.65 6.69 -24.05
C ARG A 129 -12.79 6.44 -23.06
N VAL A 130 -13.83 5.75 -23.50
CA VAL A 130 -15.01 5.44 -22.69
C VAL A 130 -15.25 3.94 -22.76
N ILE A 131 -15.44 3.31 -21.61
CA ILE A 131 -15.74 1.88 -21.49
C ILE A 131 -16.95 1.72 -20.59
N ASP A 132 -18.04 1.16 -21.12
CA ASP A 132 -19.17 0.75 -20.31
C ASP A 132 -18.77 -0.44 -19.42
N LEU A 133 -19.12 -0.36 -18.13
CA LEU A 133 -18.86 -1.43 -17.18
C LEU A 133 -20.05 -2.40 -17.14
N PRO A 134 -19.78 -3.72 -17.09
CA PRO A 134 -20.83 -4.67 -16.74
C PRO A 134 -21.25 -4.49 -15.27
N LEU A 135 -22.31 -5.19 -14.87
CA LEU A 135 -22.73 -5.23 -13.48
C LEU A 135 -21.59 -5.78 -12.60
N LEU A 136 -21.25 -5.08 -11.51
CA LEU A 136 -20.14 -5.48 -10.63
C LEU A 136 -20.68 -6.37 -9.49
N PRO A 137 -20.42 -7.68 -9.53
CA PRO A 137 -20.70 -8.56 -8.39
C PRO A 137 -19.83 -8.18 -7.19
N SER A 138 -20.31 -8.52 -5.99
CA SER A 138 -19.58 -8.30 -4.74
C SER A 138 -18.26 -9.08 -4.73
N ALA A 139 -17.18 -8.41 -4.33
CA ALA A 139 -15.84 -8.93 -4.12
C ALA A 139 -15.14 -9.62 -5.32
N VAL A 140 -15.71 -9.55 -6.54
CA VAL A 140 -15.05 -10.08 -7.74
C VAL A 140 -14.49 -8.93 -8.59
N PRO A 141 -13.18 -8.91 -8.85
CA PRO A 141 -12.57 -7.86 -9.65
C PRO A 141 -12.87 -8.04 -11.14
N ILE A 142 -13.21 -6.95 -11.82
CA ILE A 142 -13.37 -6.90 -13.27
C ILE A 142 -12.15 -6.18 -13.86
N SER A 143 -11.42 -6.88 -14.72
CA SER A 143 -10.26 -6.34 -15.43
C SER A 143 -10.67 -5.80 -16.79
N LEU A 144 -10.25 -4.57 -17.08
CA LEU A 144 -10.39 -3.90 -18.35
C LEU A 144 -9.01 -3.46 -18.84
N THR A 145 -8.87 -3.25 -20.16
CA THR A 145 -7.62 -2.78 -20.76
C THR A 145 -7.87 -1.63 -21.71
N VAL A 146 -7.00 -0.64 -21.64
CA VAL A 146 -7.02 0.56 -22.48
C VAL A 146 -5.62 0.74 -23.08
N SER A 147 -5.54 1.04 -24.37
CA SER A 147 -4.29 1.37 -25.02
C SER A 147 -4.02 2.88 -24.89
N ALA A 148 -2.79 3.24 -24.52
CA ALA A 148 -2.35 4.63 -24.43
C ALA A 148 -1.07 4.82 -25.25
N ASN A 149 -1.08 5.76 -26.18
CA ASN A 149 0.08 6.16 -26.98
C ASN A 149 0.59 7.52 -26.49
N LEU A 150 1.83 7.54 -26.03
CA LEU A 150 2.51 8.73 -25.57
C LEU A 150 3.14 9.44 -26.77
N LYS A 151 2.72 10.69 -27.02
CA LYS A 151 3.20 11.49 -28.18
C LYS A 151 4.46 12.30 -27.89
N SER A 152 4.79 12.47 -26.61
CA SER A 152 5.93 13.26 -26.16
C SER A 152 6.99 12.39 -25.51
N GLN A 153 8.24 12.85 -25.44
CA GLN A 153 9.29 12.14 -24.69
C GLN A 153 9.15 12.31 -23.16
N ILE A 154 8.30 13.23 -22.70
CA ILE A 154 8.03 13.42 -21.27
C ILE A 154 6.95 12.47 -20.77
N SER A 155 7.00 12.17 -19.47
CA SER A 155 5.99 11.37 -18.77
C SER A 155 4.58 11.93 -18.99
N GLY A 156 3.66 11.07 -19.44
CA GLY A 156 2.27 11.44 -19.68
C GLY A 156 1.37 11.21 -18.47
N LYS A 157 0.27 11.95 -18.37
CA LYS A 157 -0.71 11.81 -17.28
C LYS A 157 -2.10 11.50 -17.83
N ILE A 158 -2.76 10.50 -17.23
CA ILE A 158 -4.11 10.09 -17.59
C ILE A 158 -4.96 10.03 -16.32
N LYS A 159 -6.08 10.76 -16.30
CA LYS A 159 -7.08 10.67 -15.24
C LYS A 159 -8.16 9.67 -15.64
N ILE A 160 -8.33 8.63 -14.84
CA ILE A 160 -9.34 7.59 -15.04
C ILE A 160 -10.47 7.87 -14.06
N LEU A 161 -11.68 8.07 -14.60
CA LEU A 161 -12.86 8.47 -13.88
C LEU A 161 -13.88 7.34 -13.92
N LEU A 162 -14.38 6.92 -12.76
CA LEU A 162 -15.54 6.05 -12.65
C LEU A 162 -16.78 6.91 -12.54
N CYS A 163 -17.72 6.78 -13.47
CA CYS A 163 -18.94 7.60 -13.53
C CYS A 163 -20.19 6.72 -13.62
N LYS A 164 -21.34 7.31 -13.29
CA LYS A 164 -22.67 6.70 -13.45
C LYS A 164 -23.45 7.49 -14.48
N LYS A 165 -24.15 6.85 -15.43
CA LYS A 165 -24.90 7.57 -16.47
C LYS A 165 -25.95 8.55 -15.91
N SER A 166 -26.54 8.22 -14.76
CA SER A 166 -27.53 9.07 -14.09
C SER A 166 -26.95 10.32 -13.39
N ASN A 167 -25.63 10.39 -13.16
CA ASN A 167 -25.01 11.49 -12.42
C ASN A 167 -23.70 11.91 -13.08
N PRO A 168 -23.56 13.19 -13.51
CA PRO A 168 -22.35 13.66 -14.17
C PRO A 168 -21.11 13.71 -13.26
N LYS A 169 -21.28 13.56 -11.93
CA LYS A 169 -20.18 13.58 -10.96
C LYS A 169 -19.49 12.21 -10.90
N PRO A 170 -18.15 12.15 -10.96
CA PRO A 170 -17.42 10.89 -10.85
C PRO A 170 -17.57 10.30 -9.43
N LEU A 171 -17.76 8.99 -9.37
CA LEU A 171 -17.79 8.19 -8.15
C LEU A 171 -16.38 7.87 -7.64
N GLY A 172 -15.39 7.88 -8.52
CA GLY A 172 -14.00 7.60 -8.17
C GLY A 172 -13.07 8.16 -9.23
N VAL A 173 -11.90 8.64 -8.79
CA VAL A 173 -10.87 9.19 -9.67
C VAL A 173 -9.56 8.53 -9.31
N THR A 174 -8.87 7.96 -10.29
CA THR A 174 -7.48 7.54 -10.16
C THR A 174 -6.65 8.22 -11.24
N THR A 175 -5.42 8.57 -10.90
CA THR A 175 -4.50 9.22 -11.84
C THR A 175 -3.34 8.29 -12.09
N VAL A 176 -3.11 8.00 -13.36
CA VAL A 176 -2.01 7.16 -13.83
C VAL A 176 -0.98 8.04 -14.49
N ILE A 177 0.28 7.82 -14.14
CA ILE A 177 1.44 8.48 -14.73
C ILE A 177 2.11 7.43 -15.62
N LEU A 178 2.19 7.73 -16.92
CA LEU A 178 2.93 6.91 -17.88
C LEU A 178 4.41 7.26 -17.79
N PRO A 179 5.32 6.27 -17.75
CA PRO A 179 6.74 6.55 -17.80
C PRO A 179 7.13 7.22 -19.12
N ALA A 180 8.27 7.90 -19.13
CA ALA A 180 8.86 8.40 -20.37
C ALA A 180 9.17 7.22 -21.30
N ALA A 181 8.91 7.38 -22.59
CA ALA A 181 9.22 6.33 -23.57
C ALA A 181 10.73 6.18 -23.69
N GLU A 182 11.21 4.93 -23.71
CA GLU A 182 12.61 4.65 -24.03
C GLU A 182 12.92 5.05 -25.48
N GLU A 183 14.13 5.56 -25.73
CA GLU A 183 14.58 5.85 -27.08
C GLU A 183 14.78 4.54 -27.85
N ASP A 184 14.39 4.52 -29.12
CA ASP A 184 14.65 3.39 -30.00
C ASP A 184 16.18 3.23 -30.13
N PHE A 185 16.73 2.19 -29.50
CA PHE A 185 18.12 1.81 -29.73
C PHE A 185 18.24 1.23 -31.15
N GLU A 186 18.76 2.01 -32.08
CA GLU A 186 19.26 1.47 -33.35
C GLU A 186 20.46 0.55 -33.04
N ILE A 187 20.35 -0.73 -33.42
CA ILE A 187 21.41 -1.75 -33.31
C ILE A 187 22.17 -1.83 -34.63
#